data_AF-A0AAD7FPI8-F1
#
_entry.id   AF-A0AAD7FPI8-F1
#
_cell.length_a   1.000
_cell.length_b   1.000
_cell.length_c   1.000
_cell.angle_alpha   90.00
_cell.angle_beta   90.00
_cell.angle_gamma   90.00
#
_symmetry.space_group_name_H-M   'P 1'
#
loop_
_entity.id
_entity.type
_entity.pdbx_description
1 polymer ?
#
loop_
_entity_poly.entity_id
_entity_poly.type
_entity_poly.pdbx_seq_one_letter_code
_entity_poly.pdbx_strand_id
1 'polypeptide(L)'
;MADRASSKPRHHPYQKRKSDRKQWNHGTLERLLFSPTELWALTNSQRRPVYQASLEAHVDRLHAQLDSLGPGFFPVDKEEFKSLTGLKVKACKNLVIGLEHDVAAEHKKLLVLQAKNRQLEAALQASLQKQM
;
A
#
# COMPACT_ATOMS: atom_id res chain seq x y z
N MET A 1 29.47 5.72 43.53
CA MET A 1 29.41 5.89 42.05
C MET A 1 29.34 4.52 41.39
N ALA A 2 28.21 4.19 40.77
CA ALA A 2 28.11 3.17 39.72
C ALA A 2 26.72 3.27 39.07
N ASP A 3 26.64 4.03 37.98
CA ASP A 3 25.49 4.08 37.08
C ASP A 3 25.27 2.70 36.44
N ARG A 4 24.21 2.00 36.83
CA ARG A 4 23.67 0.88 36.04
C ARG A 4 22.61 1.44 35.10
N ALA A 5 23.06 1.89 33.93
CA ALA A 5 22.19 2.19 32.80
C ALA A 5 21.32 0.95 32.47
N SER A 6 20.01 1.11 32.61
CA SER A 6 19.00 0.15 32.17
C SER A 6 19.09 -0.03 30.65
N SER A 7 19.83 -1.06 30.23
CA SER A 7 19.95 -1.45 28.83
C SER A 7 18.64 -2.10 28.41
N LYS A 8 17.83 -1.39 27.62
CA LYS A 8 16.64 -1.97 26.98
C LYS A 8 17.10 -3.14 26.09
N PRO A 9 16.49 -4.33 26.20
CA PRO A 9 16.90 -5.49 25.42
C PRO A 9 16.74 -5.18 23.92
N ARG A 10 17.83 -5.40 23.16
CA ARG A 10 17.82 -5.22 21.70
C ARG A 10 16.84 -6.21 21.10
N HIS A 11 15.93 -5.71 20.27
CA HIS A 11 14.92 -6.50 19.56
C HIS A 11 15.60 -7.61 18.76
N HIS A 12 15.25 -8.87 19.04
CA HIS A 12 15.80 -10.01 18.32
C HIS A 12 15.21 -10.07 16.90
N PRO A 13 15.99 -10.30 15.83
CA PRO A 13 15.53 -10.22 14.44
C PRO A 13 14.39 -11.20 14.08
N TYR A 14 14.13 -12.20 14.92
CA TYR A 14 13.06 -13.19 14.73
C TYR A 14 11.86 -13.05 15.69
N GLN A 15 11.79 -11.98 16.50
CA GLN A 15 10.60 -11.71 17.30
C GLN A 15 9.48 -11.18 16.38
N LYS A 16 8.38 -11.94 16.27
CA LYS A 16 7.16 -11.51 15.56
C LYS A 16 6.69 -10.17 16.11
N ARG A 17 6.85 -9.10 15.35
CA ARG A 17 6.22 -7.81 15.66
C ARG A 17 4.72 -8.01 15.71
N LYS A 18 4.07 -7.51 16.78
CA LYS A 18 2.61 -7.34 16.74
C LYS A 18 2.32 -6.45 15.53
N SER A 19 1.53 -6.96 14.61
CA SER A 19 1.29 -6.33 13.31
C SER A 19 0.55 -5.00 13.50
N ASP A 20 1.23 -3.88 13.30
CA ASP A 20 0.62 -2.53 13.27
C ASP A 20 -0.24 -2.28 12.00
N ARG A 21 -0.53 -3.33 11.22
CA ARG A 21 -1.37 -3.23 10.03
C ARG A 21 -2.79 -2.84 10.43
N LYS A 22 -3.17 -1.63 10.03
CA LYS A 22 -4.55 -1.12 10.14
C LYS A 22 -5.49 -2.11 9.46
N GLN A 23 -6.45 -2.62 10.23
CA GLN A 23 -7.51 -3.47 9.69
C GLN A 23 -8.37 -2.64 8.75
N TRP A 24 -8.39 -3.01 7.47
CA TRP A 24 -9.32 -2.43 6.51
C TRP A 24 -10.72 -2.99 6.79
N ASN A 25 -11.67 -2.10 7.06
CA ASN A 25 -13.04 -2.47 7.35
C ASN A 25 -13.76 -2.80 6.03
N HIS A 26 -14.27 -4.02 5.90
CA HIS A 26 -14.92 -4.53 4.69
C HIS A 26 -16.14 -3.70 4.22
N GLY A 27 -16.74 -2.89 5.10
CA GLY A 27 -17.99 -2.18 4.85
C GLY A 27 -17.94 -1.12 3.75
N THR A 28 -16.80 -0.49 3.46
CA THR A 28 -16.73 0.52 2.38
C THR A 28 -16.82 -0.10 1.00
N LEU A 29 -16.18 -1.26 0.79
CA LEU A 29 -16.20 -1.93 -0.50
C LEU A 29 -17.47 -2.76 -0.71
N GLU A 30 -18.03 -3.30 0.38
CA GLU A 30 -19.34 -3.97 0.35
C GLU A 30 -20.44 -3.02 -0.15
N ARG A 31 -20.38 -1.72 0.18
CA ARG A 31 -21.35 -0.72 -0.32
C ARG A 31 -21.26 -0.43 -1.83
N LEU A 32 -20.19 -0.85 -2.49
CA LEU A 32 -20.03 -0.72 -3.95
C LEU A 32 -20.53 -1.97 -4.70
N LEU A 33 -20.59 -3.12 -4.02
CA LEU A 33 -20.96 -4.40 -4.62
C LEU A 33 -22.38 -4.83 -4.26
N PHE A 34 -22.87 -4.42 -3.08
CA PHE A 34 -24.19 -4.76 -2.58
C PHE A 34 -25.05 -3.51 -2.48
N SER A 35 -26.29 -3.66 -2.92
CA SER A 35 -27.34 -2.67 -2.67
C SER A 35 -27.61 -2.53 -1.15
N PRO A 36 -28.18 -1.40 -0.71
CA PRO A 36 -28.56 -1.22 0.69
C PRO A 36 -29.49 -2.33 1.22
N THR A 37 -30.36 -2.85 0.37
CA THR A 37 -31.27 -3.98 0.65
C THR A 37 -30.50 -5.29 0.87
N GLU A 38 -29.48 -5.58 0.07
CA GLU A 38 -28.66 -6.78 0.21
C GLU A 38 -27.72 -6.70 1.42
N LEU A 39 -27.23 -5.51 1.76
CA LEU A 39 -26.44 -5.29 2.98
C LEU A 39 -27.23 -5.57 4.25
N TRP A 40 -28.53 -5.25 4.24
CA TRP A 40 -29.42 -5.52 5.35
C TRP A 40 -29.87 -6.98 5.40
N ALA A 41 -30.14 -7.59 4.24
CA ALA A 41 -30.65 -8.96 4.13
C ALA A 41 -29.58 -10.05 4.34
N LEU A 42 -28.35 -9.83 3.85
CA LEU A 42 -27.29 -10.83 3.91
C LEU A 42 -26.42 -10.63 5.15
N THR A 43 -25.94 -11.71 5.76
CA THR A 43 -24.98 -11.61 6.87
C THR A 43 -23.56 -11.40 6.36
N ASN A 44 -22.65 -10.87 7.20
CA ASN A 44 -21.23 -10.70 6.87
C ASN A 44 -20.57 -11.99 6.35
N SER A 45 -21.00 -13.16 6.87
CA SER A 45 -20.47 -14.47 6.47
C SER A 45 -20.86 -14.82 5.03
N GLN A 46 -22.06 -14.43 4.59
CA GLN A 46 -22.57 -14.68 3.24
C GLN A 46 -22.06 -13.66 2.22
N ARG A 47 -21.83 -12.41 2.66
CA ARG A 47 -21.32 -11.35 1.78
C ARG A 47 -19.83 -11.51 1.46
N ARG A 48 -19.03 -12.03 2.39
CA ARG A 48 -17.58 -12.20 2.22
C ARG A 48 -17.18 -13.06 0.99
N PRO A 49 -17.76 -14.24 0.75
CA PRO A 49 -17.46 -15.04 -0.43
C PRO A 49 -17.76 -14.31 -1.74
N VAL A 50 -18.92 -13.66 -1.83
CA VAL A 50 -19.34 -12.92 -3.03
C VAL A 50 -18.43 -11.71 -3.29
N TYR A 51 -18.10 -10.97 -2.24
CA TYR A 51 -17.09 -9.90 -2.29
C TYR A 51 -15.74 -10.40 -2.80
N GLN A 52 -15.27 -11.54 -2.27
CA GLN A 52 -13.99 -12.10 -2.64
C GLN A 52 -13.97 -12.55 -4.11
N ALA A 53 -15.00 -13.28 -4.55
CA ALA A 53 -15.13 -13.73 -5.94
C ALA A 53 -15.21 -12.53 -6.91
N SER A 54 -15.92 -11.47 -6.52
CA SER A 54 -16.02 -10.24 -7.33
C SER A 54 -14.67 -9.54 -7.50
N LEU A 55 -13.84 -9.52 -6.45
CA LEU A 55 -12.48 -8.98 -6.52
C LEU A 55 -11.56 -9.84 -7.37
N GLU A 56 -11.62 -11.16 -7.22
CA GLU A 56 -10.84 -12.09 -8.04
C GLU A 56 -11.18 -11.90 -9.53
N ALA A 57 -12.47 -11.86 -9.89
CA ALA A 57 -12.92 -11.60 -11.25
C ALA A 57 -12.55 -10.21 -11.80
N HIS A 58 -12.36 -9.20 -10.94
CA HIS A 58 -11.87 -7.89 -11.36
C HIS A 58 -10.37 -7.91 -11.65
N VAL A 59 -9.59 -8.58 -10.79
CA VAL A 59 -8.16 -8.79 -10.99
C VAL A 59 -7.90 -9.59 -12.27
N ASP A 60 -8.68 -10.63 -12.54
CA ASP A 60 -8.57 -11.43 -13.76
C ASP A 60 -8.84 -10.60 -15.02
N ARG A 61 -9.81 -9.68 -14.97
CA ARG A 61 -10.08 -8.74 -16.07
C ARG A 61 -8.90 -7.78 -16.32
N LEU A 62 -8.27 -7.27 -15.26
CA LEU A 62 -7.09 -6.41 -15.39
C LEU A 62 -5.91 -7.18 -16.01
N HIS A 63 -5.70 -8.44 -15.59
CA HIS A 63 -4.68 -9.29 -16.21
C HIS A 63 -4.95 -9.53 -17.69
N ALA A 64 -6.21 -9.83 -18.06
CA ALA A 64 -6.59 -10.00 -19.47
C ALA A 64 -6.40 -8.70 -20.29
N GLN A 65 -6.67 -7.53 -19.70
CA GLN A 65 -6.42 -6.24 -20.34
C GLN A 65 -4.93 -6.01 -20.56
N LEU A 66 -4.07 -6.28 -19.56
CA LEU A 66 -2.62 -6.19 -19.71
C LEU A 66 -2.09 -7.16 -20.78
N ASP A 67 -2.63 -8.37 -20.83
CA ASP A 67 -2.30 -9.35 -21.87
C ASP A 67 -2.62 -8.85 -23.28
N SER A 68 -3.72 -8.10 -23.44
CA SER A 68 -4.12 -7.53 -24.73
C SER A 68 -3.19 -6.41 -25.23
N LEU A 69 -2.45 -5.75 -24.33
CA LEU A 69 -1.52 -4.66 -24.68
C LEU A 69 -0.19 -5.17 -25.25
N GLY A 70 0.08 -6.48 -25.18
CA GLY A 70 1.24 -7.11 -25.79
C GLY A 70 2.46 -7.29 -24.87
N PRO A 71 3.54 -7.93 -25.37
CA PRO A 71 4.74 -8.21 -24.59
C PRO A 71 5.50 -6.92 -24.24
N GLY A 72 5.84 -6.74 -22.96
CA GLY A 72 6.57 -5.59 -22.43
C GLY A 72 5.78 -4.69 -21.47
N PHE A 73 4.46 -4.83 -21.40
CA PHE A 73 3.63 -4.14 -20.39
C PHE A 73 3.55 -4.88 -19.05
N PHE A 74 3.95 -6.16 -19.02
CA PHE A 74 4.09 -6.89 -17.76
C PHE A 74 5.43 -6.53 -17.12
N PRO A 75 5.46 -6.21 -15.81
CA PRO A 75 6.70 -5.92 -15.09
C PRO A 75 7.64 -7.14 -14.96
N VAL A 76 7.17 -8.34 -15.31
CA VAL A 76 7.87 -9.63 -15.17
C VAL A 76 7.48 -10.54 -16.34
N ASP A 77 8.39 -11.41 -16.80
CA ASP A 77 8.13 -12.36 -17.89
C ASP A 77 6.99 -13.33 -17.57
N LYS A 78 6.18 -13.68 -18.59
CA LYS A 78 4.98 -14.51 -18.43
C LYS A 78 5.25 -15.90 -17.85
N GLU A 79 6.42 -16.48 -18.13
CA GLU A 79 6.79 -17.80 -17.61
C GLU A 79 7.16 -17.74 -16.12
N GLU A 80 7.77 -16.66 -15.65
CA GLU A 80 7.95 -16.42 -14.21
C GLU A 80 6.60 -16.17 -13.53
N PHE A 81 5.66 -15.50 -14.21
CA PHE A 81 4.31 -15.26 -13.68
C PHE A 81 3.50 -16.55 -13.49
N LYS A 82 3.66 -17.57 -14.34
CA LYS A 82 3.03 -18.89 -14.15
C LYS A 82 3.48 -19.58 -12.85
N SER A 83 4.72 -19.36 -12.42
CA SER A 83 5.17 -19.87 -11.11
C SER A 83 4.52 -19.12 -9.94
N LEU A 84 4.04 -17.91 -10.19
CA LEU A 84 3.32 -17.06 -9.25
C LEU A 84 1.78 -17.18 -9.38
N THR A 85 1.24 -17.83 -10.42
CA THR A 85 -0.18 -18.17 -10.46
C THR A 85 -0.50 -19.19 -9.37
N GLY A 86 -1.33 -18.80 -8.41
CA GLY A 86 -1.55 -19.54 -7.16
C GLY A 86 -0.71 -19.05 -5.97
N LEU A 87 0.08 -17.97 -6.13
CA LEU A 87 0.72 -17.31 -4.99
C LEU A 87 -0.37 -16.91 -3.99
N LYS A 88 -0.25 -17.39 -2.75
CA LYS A 88 -1.27 -17.21 -1.71
C LYS A 88 -1.66 -15.74 -1.66
N VAL A 89 -2.92 -15.44 -1.96
CA VAL A 89 -3.53 -14.10 -2.03
C VAL A 89 -3.09 -13.17 -0.89
N LYS A 90 -2.85 -13.72 0.30
CA LYS A 90 -2.38 -12.98 1.48
C LYS A 90 -0.94 -12.45 1.36
N ALA A 91 -0.04 -13.16 0.67
CA ALA A 91 1.34 -12.74 0.43
C ALA A 91 1.39 -11.59 -0.59
N CYS A 92 0.71 -11.73 -1.73
CA CYS A 92 0.61 -10.66 -2.73
C CYS A 92 -0.01 -9.40 -2.15
N LYS A 93 -1.13 -9.53 -1.41
CA LYS A 93 -1.76 -8.38 -0.74
C LYS A 93 -0.81 -7.68 0.21
N ASN A 94 -0.01 -8.41 0.98
CA ASN A 94 0.96 -7.79 1.89
C ASN A 94 2.11 -7.11 1.15
N LEU A 95 2.55 -7.65 0.01
CA LEU A 95 3.59 -7.03 -0.82
C LEU A 95 3.11 -5.71 -1.43
N VAL A 96 1.91 -5.72 -2.03
CA VAL A 96 1.31 -4.51 -2.62
C VAL A 96 1.09 -3.43 -1.56
N ILE A 97 0.59 -3.82 -0.38
CA ILE A 97 0.42 -2.88 0.75
C ILE A 97 1.76 -2.31 1.22
N GLY A 98 2.83 -3.11 1.23
CA GLY A 98 4.18 -2.64 1.56
C GLY A 98 4.69 -1.61 0.56
N LEU A 99 4.56 -1.91 -0.73
CA LEU A 99 4.92 -1.00 -1.82
C LEU A 99 4.19 0.34 -1.75
N GLU A 100 2.87 0.32 -1.58
CA GLU A 100 2.06 1.55 -1.44
C GLU A 100 2.49 2.41 -0.25
N HIS A 101 2.81 1.76 0.87
CA HIS A 101 3.31 2.46 2.05
C HIS A 101 4.66 3.13 1.78
N ASP A 102 5.58 2.42 1.14
CA ASP A 102 6.91 2.95 0.82
C ASP A 102 6.81 4.12 -0.15
N VAL A 103 5.96 4.02 -1.18
CA VAL A 103 5.68 5.11 -2.12
C VAL A 103 5.11 6.34 -1.39
N ALA A 104 4.14 6.15 -0.49
CA ALA A 104 3.58 7.26 0.27
C ALA A 104 4.60 7.93 1.20
N ALA A 105 5.49 7.15 1.82
CA ALA A 105 6.56 7.65 2.66
C ALA A 105 7.56 8.49 1.86
N GLU A 106 7.95 8.02 0.67
CA GLU A 106 8.83 8.77 -0.22
C GLU A 106 8.17 10.04 -0.77
N HIS A 107 6.89 10.00 -1.15
CA HIS A 107 6.16 11.20 -1.55
C HIS A 107 6.10 12.26 -0.45
N LYS A 108 5.93 11.85 0.81
CA LYS A 108 5.96 12.79 1.94
C LYS A 108 7.32 13.46 2.09
N LYS A 109 8.42 12.70 1.97
CA LYS A 109 9.78 13.26 2.00
C LYS A 109 9.98 14.25 0.85
N LEU A 110 9.54 13.89 -0.35
CA LEU A 110 9.64 14.72 -1.54
C LEU A 110 8.90 16.06 -1.37
N LEU A 111 7.68 16.05 -0.83
CA LEU A 111 6.92 17.27 -0.54
C LEU A 111 7.62 18.19 0.47
N VAL A 112 8.20 17.62 1.53
CA VAL A 112 8.95 18.39 2.53
C VAL A 112 10.19 19.03 1.90
N LEU A 113 10.91 18.29 1.06
CA LEU A 113 12.08 18.80 0.36
C LEU A 113 11.70 19.93 -0.62
N GLN A 114 10.61 19.76 -1.37
CA GLN A 114 10.10 20.80 -2.27
C GLN A 114 9.71 22.08 -1.50
N ALA A 115 9.03 21.94 -0.36
CA ALA A 115 8.66 23.08 0.47
C ALA A 115 9.90 23.83 1.00
N LYS A 116 10.91 23.10 1.47
CA LYS A 116 12.17 23.70 1.92
C LYS A 116 12.92 24.39 0.79
N ASN A 117 12.99 23.79 -0.40
CA ASN A 117 13.62 24.43 -1.55
C ASN A 117 12.94 25.74 -1.92
N ARG A 118 11.59 25.77 -1.98
CA ARG A 118 10.86 27.01 -2.25
C ARG A 118 11.13 28.08 -1.19
N GLN A 119 11.22 27.68 0.08
CA GLN A 119 11.50 28.61 1.17
C GLN A 119 12.92 29.20 1.07
N LEU A 120 13.90 28.38 0.69
CA LEU A 120 15.27 28.81 0.43
C LEU A 120 15.36 29.73 -0.78
N GLU A 121 14.69 29.39 -1.88
CA GLU A 121 14.62 30.23 -3.09
C GLU A 121 14.03 31.60 -2.78
N ALA A 122 12.93 31.65 -2.01
CA ALA A 122 12.32 32.91 -1.59
C ALA A 122 13.24 33.74 -0.68
N ALA A 123 13.93 33.09 0.26
CA ALA A 123 14.91 33.77 1.13
C ALA A 123 16.09 34.32 0.32
N LEU A 124 16.56 33.58 -0.69
CA LEU A 124 17.63 33.99 -1.58
C LEU A 124 17.21 35.23 -2.40
N GLN A 125 16.02 35.20 -3.00
CA GLN A 125 15.46 36.32 -3.75
C GLN A 125 15.28 37.57 -2.88
N ALA A 126 14.78 37.41 -1.65
CA ALA A 126 14.64 38.52 -0.70
C ALA A 126 15.99 39.13 -0.29
N SER A 127 17.04 38.30 -0.19
CA SER A 127 18.39 38.78 0.14
C SER A 127 19.03 39.55 -1.03
N LEU A 128 18.80 39.12 -2.27
CA LEU A 128 19.25 39.82 -3.48
C LEU A 128 18.53 41.17 -3.65
N GLN A 129 17.22 41.24 -3.37
CA GLN A 129 16.46 42.49 -3.42
C GLN A 129 16.89 43.51 -2.35
N LYS A 130 17.43 43.07 -1.22
CA LYS A 130 17.97 43.97 -0.16
C LYS A 130 19.36 44.52 -0.47
N GLN A 131 20.08 43.91 -1.42
CA GLN A 131 21.42 44.34 -1.83
C GLN A 131 21.41 45.31 -3.02
N MET A 132 20.25 45.47 -3.68
CA MET A 132 19.98 46.54 -4.65
C MET A 132 19.40 47.76 -3.94
#